data_AF-A0A1Z5T5R1-F1
#
_entry.id   AF-A0A1Z5T5R1-F1
#
_cell.length_a   1.000
_cell.length_b   1.000
_cell.length_c   1.000
_cell.angle_alpha   90.00
_cell.angle_beta   90.00
_cell.angle_gamma   90.00
#
_symmetry.space_group_name_H-M   'P 1'
#
loop_
_entity.id
_entity.type
_entity.pdbx_description
1 polymer ?
#
loop_
_entity_poly.entity_id
_entity_poly.type
_entity_poly.pdbx_seq_one_letter_code
_entity_poly.pdbx_strand_id
1 'polypeptide(L)'
;MAGKSAVSPFATFLIIGPTCFFLGILFALFPYDYNVLWTSPVADNSTVDLRGYYFDMQENHIKFLHASPPLISRILHIVIGTGLLGFILKLYKPSEANMLFDGASLVLYMCGVSVYIANIVKGLRTVTAEMYGDSANAPQADPAKPQEGELIGREDTLRVLAASNTILALVLVGVLVLQAGQWYAQRKEAQEIEQMDKARDEKKKAREQGGSATHGNHPTLGKKKQ
;
A
#
# COMPACT_ATOMS: atom_id res chain seq x y z
N MET A 1 -28.33 -2.85 21.89
CA MET A 1 -27.41 -1.80 21.39
C MET A 1 -26.25 -2.53 20.72
N ALA A 2 -26.36 -2.79 19.41
CA ALA A 2 -25.38 -3.57 18.66
C ALA A 2 -24.42 -2.64 17.92
N GLY A 3 -23.14 -3.02 17.92
CA GLY A 3 -22.00 -2.13 17.74
C GLY A 3 -21.95 -1.39 16.41
N LYS A 4 -21.70 -0.08 16.49
CA LYS A 4 -21.15 0.67 15.38
C LYS A 4 -19.78 0.08 15.06
N SER A 5 -19.65 -0.61 13.93
CA SER A 5 -18.39 -0.97 13.29
C SER A 5 -17.69 0.31 12.82
N ALA A 6 -17.25 1.14 13.77
CA ALA A 6 -16.48 2.34 13.46
C ALA A 6 -15.09 1.88 13.05
N VAL A 7 -14.89 1.73 11.73
CA VAL A 7 -13.58 1.74 11.09
C VAL A 7 -12.78 2.87 11.72
N SER A 8 -11.55 2.62 12.15
CA SER A 8 -10.71 3.65 12.75
C SER A 8 -10.09 4.49 11.63
N PRO A 9 -10.61 5.70 11.32
CA PRO A 9 -10.04 6.57 10.28
C PRO A 9 -8.54 6.83 10.54
N PHE A 10 -8.15 6.78 11.80
CA PHE A 10 -6.78 6.83 12.26
C PHE A 10 -5.88 5.71 11.69
N ALA A 11 -6.33 4.44 11.70
CA ALA A 11 -5.50 3.34 11.20
C ALA A 11 -5.33 3.39 9.67
N THR A 12 -6.36 3.83 8.95
CA THR A 12 -6.25 4.09 7.51
C THR A 12 -5.23 5.21 7.22
N PHE A 13 -5.21 6.27 8.02
CA PHE A 13 -4.23 7.35 7.89
C PHE A 13 -2.79 6.85 8.15
N LEU A 14 -2.62 5.97 9.14
CA LEU A 14 -1.33 5.32 9.43
C LEU A 14 -0.82 4.43 8.28
N ILE A 15 -1.68 4.00 7.35
CA ILE A 15 -1.27 3.26 6.13
C ILE A 15 -0.99 4.22 4.98
N ILE A 16 -1.93 5.14 4.69
CA ILE A 16 -1.84 6.04 3.54
C ILE A 16 -0.66 6.99 3.69
N GLY A 17 -0.41 7.55 4.88
CA GLY A 17 0.68 8.50 5.12
C GLY A 17 2.05 7.94 4.74
N PRO A 18 2.48 6.81 5.35
CA PRO A 18 3.72 6.12 4.97
C PRO A 18 3.78 5.72 3.49
N THR A 19 2.68 5.23 2.92
CA THR A 19 2.63 4.80 1.52
C THR A 19 2.89 5.97 0.57
N CYS A 20 2.23 7.11 0.80
CA CYS A 20 2.45 8.33 0.01
C CYS A 20 3.84 8.92 0.22
N PHE A 21 4.39 8.86 1.44
CA PHE A 21 5.76 9.30 1.73
C PHE A 21 6.79 8.51 0.91
N PHE A 22 6.69 7.17 0.88
CA PHE A 22 7.58 6.34 0.08
C PHE A 22 7.40 6.55 -1.42
N LEU A 23 6.16 6.72 -1.89
CA LEU A 23 5.93 7.09 -3.30
C LEU A 23 6.56 8.44 -3.66
N GLY A 24 6.53 9.41 -2.74
CA GLY A 24 7.23 10.69 -2.93
C GLY A 24 8.74 10.51 -3.05
N ILE A 25 9.35 9.64 -2.24
CA ILE A 25 10.76 9.29 -2.36
C ILE A 25 11.02 8.65 -3.74
N LEU A 26 10.28 7.61 -4.11
CA LEU A 26 10.46 6.91 -5.39
C LEU A 26 10.25 7.83 -6.59
N PHE A 27 9.31 8.76 -6.51
CA PHE A 27 9.11 9.78 -7.52
C PHE A 27 10.33 10.71 -7.65
N ALA A 28 11.00 11.05 -6.55
CA ALA A 28 12.24 11.83 -6.58
C ALA A 28 13.43 11.05 -7.16
N LEU A 29 13.44 9.71 -7.06
CA LEU A 29 14.44 8.84 -7.71
C LEU A 29 14.17 8.64 -9.21
N PHE A 30 12.91 8.78 -9.65
CA PHE A 30 12.49 8.47 -11.01
C PHE A 30 13.30 9.14 -12.14
N PRO A 31 13.71 10.42 -12.05
CA PRO A 31 14.52 11.04 -13.11
C PRO A 31 15.88 10.36 -13.35
N TYR A 32 16.44 9.74 -12.31
CA TYR A 32 17.71 9.01 -12.38
C TYR A 32 17.50 7.60 -12.95
N ASP A 33 16.40 6.94 -12.56
CA ASP A 33 16.09 5.57 -12.99
C ASP A 33 15.53 5.51 -14.42
N TYR A 34 14.83 6.56 -14.87
CA TYR A 34 14.10 6.55 -16.13
C TYR A 34 15.01 6.26 -17.34
N ASN A 35 16.14 6.95 -17.42
CA ASN A 35 17.01 6.81 -18.58
C ASN A 35 17.80 5.48 -18.59
N VAL A 36 18.01 4.90 -17.41
CA VAL A 36 18.67 3.60 -17.27
C VAL A 36 17.74 2.45 -17.68
N LEU A 37 16.43 2.62 -17.52
CA LEU A 37 15.43 1.61 -17.83
C LEU A 37 14.85 1.71 -19.25
N TRP A 38 14.50 2.90 -19.73
CA TRP A 38 13.68 3.04 -20.94
C TRP A 38 14.34 3.76 -22.12
N THR A 39 15.36 4.58 -21.87
CA THR A 39 15.92 5.43 -22.95
C THR A 39 17.41 5.24 -23.18
N SER A 40 18.09 4.36 -22.43
CA SER A 40 19.54 4.10 -22.57
C SER A 40 19.90 3.90 -24.05
N PRO A 41 20.44 4.92 -24.73
CA PRO A 41 20.73 4.81 -26.15
C PRO A 41 21.83 3.75 -26.28
N VAL A 42 21.68 2.85 -27.25
CA VAL A 42 22.80 1.99 -27.64
C VAL A 42 23.91 2.93 -28.09
N ALA A 43 25.15 2.69 -27.66
CA ALA A 43 26.30 3.51 -28.05
C ALA A 43 26.35 3.58 -29.58
N ASP A 44 25.84 4.69 -30.13
CA ASP A 44 26.04 5.05 -31.52
C ASP A 44 27.47 5.58 -31.61
N ASN A 45 28.07 5.41 -32.78
CA ASN A 45 29.43 5.77 -33.17
C ASN A 45 29.73 7.28 -33.02
N SER A 46 28.77 8.03 -32.48
CA SER A 46 28.85 9.39 -31.96
C SER A 46 29.93 9.52 -30.87
N THR A 47 30.60 10.67 -30.86
CA THR A 47 31.72 10.99 -29.96
C THR A 47 31.32 11.20 -28.50
N VAL A 48 30.04 11.05 -28.15
CA VAL A 48 29.50 11.33 -26.80
C VAL A 48 28.83 10.06 -26.26
N ASP A 49 29.42 9.48 -25.22
CA ASP A 49 28.83 8.33 -24.51
C ASP A 49 27.67 8.79 -23.62
N LEU A 50 26.49 8.95 -24.23
CA LEU A 50 25.28 9.36 -23.53
C LEU A 50 24.77 8.26 -22.58
N ARG A 51 25.09 7.00 -22.87
CA ARG A 51 24.72 5.85 -22.04
C ARG A 51 25.49 5.89 -20.72
N GLY A 52 26.82 5.98 -20.79
CA GLY A 52 27.69 6.11 -19.62
C GLY A 52 27.25 7.28 -18.72
N TYR A 53 26.94 8.44 -19.32
CA TYR A 53 26.46 9.61 -18.59
C TYR A 53 25.24 9.33 -17.69
N TYR A 54 24.21 8.62 -18.19
CA TYR A 54 23.02 8.33 -17.38
C TYR A 54 23.29 7.32 -16.26
N PHE A 55 24.11 6.30 -16.52
CA PHE A 55 24.53 5.35 -15.49
C PHE A 55 25.38 6.03 -14.40
N ASP A 56 26.29 6.92 -14.78
CA ASP A 56 27.10 7.72 -13.86
C ASP A 56 26.23 8.64 -13.00
N MET A 57 25.23 9.30 -13.61
CA MET A 57 24.30 10.17 -12.90
C MET A 57 23.50 9.37 -11.85
N GLN A 58 23.00 8.20 -12.21
CA GLN A 58 22.26 7.32 -11.31
C GLN A 58 23.15 6.80 -10.17
N GLU A 59 24.33 6.29 -10.49
CA GLU A 59 25.28 5.78 -9.50
C GLU A 59 25.72 6.85 -8.50
N ASN A 60 26.06 8.04 -8.98
CA ASN A 60 26.43 9.16 -8.13
C ASN A 60 25.30 9.53 -7.16
N HIS A 61 24.05 9.51 -7.64
CA HIS A 61 22.89 9.73 -6.78
C HIS A 61 22.74 8.62 -5.72
N ILE A 62 22.90 7.35 -6.10
CA ILE A 62 22.83 6.21 -5.18
C ILE A 62 23.92 6.28 -4.11
N LYS A 63 25.16 6.58 -4.50
CA LYS A 63 26.30 6.77 -3.57
C LYS A 63 26.02 7.92 -2.61
N PHE A 64 25.49 9.04 -3.10
CA PHE A 64 25.07 10.18 -2.27
C PHE A 64 23.98 9.79 -1.25
N LEU A 65 22.97 9.03 -1.69
CA LEU A 65 21.92 8.52 -0.80
C LEU A 65 22.47 7.57 0.27
N HIS A 66 23.40 6.68 -0.09
CA HIS A 66 23.99 5.74 0.86
C HIS A 66 24.95 6.43 1.85
N ALA A 67 25.65 7.49 1.40
CA ALA A 67 26.51 8.32 2.25
C ALA A 67 25.73 9.24 3.19
N SER A 68 24.41 9.35 3.02
CA SER A 68 23.56 10.20 3.85
C SER A 68 23.57 9.75 5.32
N PRO A 69 23.40 10.68 6.29
CA PRO A 69 23.46 10.33 7.71
C PRO A 69 22.51 9.18 8.09
N PRO A 70 22.93 8.28 9.01
CA PRO A 70 22.15 7.09 9.37
C PRO A 70 20.79 7.42 10.00
N LEU A 71 20.57 8.67 10.41
CA LEU A 71 19.28 9.19 10.87
C LEU A 71 18.18 9.01 9.81
N ILE A 72 18.50 9.23 8.53
CA ILE A 72 17.52 9.12 7.43
C ILE A 72 17.03 7.67 7.33
N SER A 73 17.95 6.70 7.31
CA SER A 73 17.60 5.28 7.29
C SER A 73 16.71 4.89 8.49
N ARG A 74 17.00 5.38 9.69
CA ARG A 74 16.18 5.10 10.88
C ARG A 74 14.76 5.66 10.74
N ILE A 75 14.62 6.87 10.22
CA ILE A 75 13.29 7.47 9.95
C ILE A 75 12.52 6.61 8.94
N LEU A 76 13.16 6.14 7.86
CA LEU A 76 12.50 5.26 6.89
C LEU A 76 11.94 3.99 7.56
N HIS A 77 12.73 3.33 8.41
CA HIS A 77 12.26 2.13 9.13
C HIS A 77 11.11 2.43 10.10
N ILE A 78 11.13 3.59 10.78
CA ILE A 78 10.02 4.03 11.63
C ILE A 78 8.76 4.25 10.81
N VAL A 79 8.87 4.84 9.62
CA VAL A 79 7.74 5.07 8.71
C VAL A 79 7.19 3.74 8.18
N ILE A 80 8.06 2.76 7.86
CA ILE A 80 7.64 1.39 7.53
C ILE A 80 6.87 0.76 8.70
N GLY A 81 7.43 0.84 9.91
CA GLY A 81 6.78 0.31 11.12
C GLY A 81 5.43 0.98 11.40
N THR A 82 5.29 2.27 11.11
CA THR A 82 4.03 3.01 11.23
C THR A 82 2.97 2.48 10.26
N GLY A 83 3.36 2.20 9.01
CA GLY A 83 2.47 1.57 8.02
C GLY A 83 2.00 0.18 8.46
N LEU A 84 2.94 -0.65 8.94
CA LEU A 84 2.65 -1.98 9.46
C LEU A 84 1.73 -1.94 10.68
N LEU A 85 1.95 -1.00 11.60
CA LEU A 85 1.07 -0.78 12.75
C LEU A 85 -0.35 -0.44 12.31
N GLY A 86 -0.52 0.39 11.27
CA GLY A 86 -1.83 0.69 10.70
C GLY A 86 -2.59 -0.57 10.24
N PHE A 87 -1.91 -1.50 9.56
CA PHE A 87 -2.50 -2.77 9.16
C PHE A 87 -2.86 -3.66 10.35
N ILE A 88 -1.97 -3.78 11.34
CA ILE A 88 -2.23 -4.58 12.55
C ILE A 88 -3.46 -4.03 13.30
N LEU A 89 -3.57 -2.71 13.43
CA LEU A 89 -4.72 -2.06 14.07
C LEU A 89 -6.04 -2.34 13.33
N LYS A 90 -6.04 -2.41 11.99
CA LYS A 90 -7.23 -2.74 11.20
C LYS A 90 -7.60 -4.22 11.30
N LEU A 91 -6.62 -5.12 11.41
CA LEU A 91 -6.85 -6.56 11.54
C LEU A 91 -7.35 -7.00 12.92
N TYR A 92 -7.20 -6.17 13.96
CA TYR A 92 -7.66 -6.50 15.32
C TYR A 92 -9.19 -6.59 15.46
N LYS A 93 -9.96 -5.93 14.59
CA LYS A 93 -11.44 -6.07 14.52
C LYS A 93 -11.89 -6.33 13.09
N PRO A 94 -11.86 -7.59 12.62
CA PRO A 94 -12.20 -7.91 11.25
C PRO A 94 -13.71 -7.83 11.00
N SER A 95 -14.11 -7.11 9.95
CA SER A 95 -15.33 -7.39 9.18
C SER A 95 -14.93 -8.17 7.92
N GLU A 96 -15.84 -8.96 7.33
CA GLU A 96 -15.51 -9.80 6.16
C GLU A 96 -14.95 -8.98 4.98
N ALA A 97 -15.54 -7.83 4.70
CA ALA A 97 -15.06 -6.91 3.67
C ALA A 97 -13.69 -6.29 4.01
N ASN A 98 -13.44 -5.94 5.28
CA ASN A 98 -12.11 -5.50 5.71
C ASN A 98 -11.07 -6.59 5.50
N MET A 99 -11.40 -7.87 5.76
CA MET A 99 -10.42 -8.95 5.71
C MET A 99 -9.82 -9.13 4.32
N LEU A 100 -10.63 -9.01 3.26
CA LEU A 100 -10.14 -9.15 1.89
C LEU A 100 -9.27 -7.97 1.45
N PHE A 101 -9.75 -6.73 1.64
CA PHE A 101 -9.03 -5.55 1.20
C PHE A 101 -7.82 -5.21 2.08
N ASP A 102 -7.94 -5.29 3.40
CA ASP A 102 -6.82 -5.04 4.32
C ASP A 102 -5.82 -6.20 4.31
N GLY A 103 -6.29 -7.45 4.15
CA GLY A 103 -5.41 -8.61 4.02
C GLY A 103 -4.58 -8.56 2.74
N ALA A 104 -5.22 -8.31 1.59
CA ALA A 104 -4.50 -8.14 0.32
C ALA A 104 -3.53 -6.94 0.37
N SER A 105 -3.96 -5.82 0.94
CA SER A 105 -3.10 -4.65 1.12
C SER A 105 -1.89 -4.94 2.01
N LEU A 106 -2.06 -5.71 3.09
CA LEU A 106 -0.96 -6.11 3.96
C LEU A 106 0.03 -7.01 3.22
N VAL A 107 -0.44 -8.03 2.49
CA VAL A 107 0.44 -8.91 1.71
C VAL A 107 1.24 -8.11 0.69
N LEU A 108 0.57 -7.19 -0.01
CA LEU A 108 1.22 -6.32 -0.99
C LEU A 108 2.25 -5.38 -0.31
N TYR A 109 1.93 -4.83 0.85
CA TYR A 109 2.85 -4.04 1.65
C TYR A 109 4.08 -4.84 2.10
N MET A 110 3.89 -6.08 2.56
CA MET A 110 4.98 -6.99 2.94
C MET A 110 5.86 -7.39 1.75
N CYS A 111 5.29 -7.53 0.55
CA CYS A 111 6.03 -7.69 -0.68
C CYS A 111 6.94 -6.46 -0.93
N GLY A 112 6.40 -5.24 -0.76
CA GLY A 112 7.17 -4.00 -0.85
C GLY A 112 8.32 -3.93 0.15
N VAL A 113 8.07 -4.29 1.41
CA VAL A 113 9.12 -4.38 2.46
C VAL A 113 10.20 -5.40 2.07
N SER A 114 9.80 -6.54 1.49
CA SER A 114 10.74 -7.56 1.03
C SER A 114 11.63 -7.06 -0.10
N VAL A 115 11.06 -6.37 -1.10
CA VAL A 115 11.83 -5.73 -2.19
C VAL A 115 12.78 -4.66 -1.64
N TYR A 116 12.32 -3.86 -0.67
CA TYR A 116 13.16 -2.86 -0.02
C TYR A 116 14.38 -3.50 0.66
N ILE A 117 14.18 -4.52 1.50
CA ILE A 117 15.26 -5.15 2.26
C ILE A 117 16.18 -5.97 1.34
N ALA A 118 15.59 -6.81 0.49
CA ALA A 118 16.32 -7.78 -0.31
C ALA A 118 17.04 -7.16 -1.50
N ASN A 119 16.45 -6.13 -2.13
CA ASN A 119 16.98 -5.57 -3.37
C ASN A 119 17.53 -4.17 -3.15
N ILE A 120 16.77 -3.25 -2.55
CA ILE A 120 17.17 -1.85 -2.45
C ILE A 120 18.32 -1.68 -1.46
N VAL A 121 18.15 -2.11 -0.19
CA VAL A 121 19.20 -1.95 0.83
C VAL A 121 20.49 -2.68 0.44
N LYS A 122 20.39 -3.90 -0.12
CA LYS A 122 21.57 -4.64 -0.59
C LYS A 122 22.20 -4.00 -1.82
N GLY A 123 21.38 -3.51 -2.76
CA GLY A 123 21.85 -2.81 -3.96
C GLY A 123 22.63 -1.53 -3.63
N LEU A 124 22.13 -0.69 -2.72
CA LEU A 124 22.84 0.51 -2.27
C LEU A 124 24.22 0.19 -1.68
N ARG A 125 24.31 -0.87 -0.87
CA ARG A 125 25.59 -1.31 -0.27
C ARG A 125 26.55 -1.81 -1.35
N THR A 126 26.05 -2.59 -2.31
CA THR A 126 26.86 -3.16 -3.40
C THR A 126 27.43 -2.07 -4.30
N VAL A 127 26.59 -1.11 -4.72
CA VAL A 127 27.00 0.05 -5.53
C VAL A 127 28.02 0.92 -4.81
N THR A 128 27.83 1.17 -3.51
CA THR A 128 28.73 2.03 -2.75
C THR A 128 30.06 1.37 -2.44
N ALA A 129 30.07 0.04 -2.27
CA ALA A 129 31.30 -0.73 -2.10
C ALA A 129 32.05 -0.94 -3.42
N GLU A 130 31.49 -0.51 -4.56
CA GLU A 130 32.01 -0.76 -5.91
C GLU A 130 32.26 -2.25 -6.19
N MET A 131 31.52 -3.12 -5.49
CA MET A 131 31.64 -4.58 -5.57
C MET A 131 30.87 -5.13 -6.76
N TYR A 132 31.20 -4.64 -7.96
CA TYR A 132 30.64 -5.10 -9.21
C TYR A 132 31.29 -6.43 -9.59
N GLY A 133 30.53 -7.52 -9.56
CA GLY A 133 31.01 -8.85 -9.97
C GLY A 133 31.90 -9.61 -8.98
N ASP A 134 32.12 -9.12 -7.76
CA ASP A 134 33.01 -9.80 -6.82
C ASP A 134 32.29 -10.89 -6.01
N SER A 135 32.51 -12.15 -6.42
CA SER A 135 31.87 -13.36 -5.88
C SER A 135 32.29 -13.72 -4.45
N ALA A 136 33.17 -12.94 -3.81
CA ALA A 136 33.66 -13.24 -2.47
C ALA A 136 32.67 -12.88 -1.35
N ASN A 137 31.73 -11.96 -1.59
CA ASN A 137 30.81 -11.45 -0.55
C ASN A 137 29.32 -11.42 -0.97
N ALA A 138 28.97 -11.99 -2.12
CA ALA A 138 27.56 -12.24 -2.45
C ALA A 138 26.98 -13.23 -1.42
N PRO A 139 25.88 -12.92 -0.70
CA PRO A 139 25.28 -13.88 0.20
C PRO A 139 24.88 -15.11 -0.61
N GLN A 140 25.54 -16.22 -0.29
CA GLN A 140 25.43 -17.52 -0.94
C GLN A 140 23.95 -17.85 -1.19
N ALA A 141 23.53 -17.71 -2.45
CA ALA A 141 22.19 -18.06 -2.88
C ALA A 141 22.10 -19.57 -3.08
N ASP A 142 20.94 -20.12 -2.74
CA ASP A 142 20.54 -21.53 -2.81
C ASP A 142 21.16 -22.32 -3.98
N PRO A 143 21.78 -23.49 -3.73
CA PRO A 143 22.38 -24.33 -4.77
C PRO A 143 21.36 -25.00 -5.72
N ALA A 144 20.07 -24.70 -5.61
CA ALA A 144 18.99 -25.31 -6.38
C ALA A 144 18.48 -24.46 -7.56
N LYS A 145 19.07 -23.28 -7.82
CA LYS A 145 18.74 -22.46 -9.00
C LYS A 145 19.90 -22.51 -10.02
N PRO A 146 19.63 -22.73 -11.31
CA PRO A 146 20.66 -22.69 -12.34
C PRO A 146 21.38 -21.34 -12.28
N GLN A 147 22.69 -21.38 -12.09
CA GLN A 147 23.55 -20.21 -12.17
C GLN A 147 23.63 -19.77 -13.64
N GLU A 148 22.78 -18.84 -14.05
CA GLU A 148 23.09 -17.91 -15.13
C GLU A 148 24.11 -16.89 -14.57
N GLY A 149 25.32 -17.39 -14.29
CA GLY A 149 26.45 -16.63 -13.78
C GLY A 149 27.08 -15.82 -14.91
N GLU A 150 26.36 -14.84 -15.43
CA GLU A 150 26.98 -13.68 -16.05
C GLU A 150 27.48 -12.79 -14.92
N LEU A 151 28.77 -12.44 -14.93
CA LEU A 151 29.35 -11.47 -14.02
C LEU A 151 28.48 -10.22 -14.05
N ILE A 152 27.63 -10.00 -13.03
CA ILE A 152 26.66 -8.90 -13.05
C ILE A 152 27.44 -7.60 -13.16
N GLY A 153 27.38 -6.98 -14.34
CA GLY A 153 28.10 -5.76 -14.63
C GLY A 153 27.57 -4.61 -13.77
N ARG A 154 28.36 -3.54 -13.72
CA ARG A 154 27.95 -2.27 -13.11
C ARG A 154 26.55 -1.84 -13.57
N GLU A 155 26.34 -1.87 -14.87
CA GLU A 155 25.09 -1.44 -15.51
C GLU A 155 23.91 -2.35 -15.16
N ASP A 156 24.13 -3.66 -15.06
CA ASP A 156 23.08 -4.61 -14.68
C ASP A 156 22.68 -4.43 -13.22
N THR A 157 23.65 -4.21 -12.33
CA THR A 157 23.39 -3.89 -10.92
C THR A 157 22.53 -2.62 -10.80
N LEU A 158 22.90 -1.58 -11.55
CA LEU A 158 22.19 -0.29 -11.56
C LEU A 158 20.78 -0.41 -12.16
N ARG A 159 20.60 -1.23 -13.22
CA ARG A 159 19.29 -1.56 -13.81
C ARG A 159 18.40 -2.34 -12.86
N VAL A 160 18.94 -3.35 -12.16
CA VAL A 160 18.19 -4.13 -11.17
C VAL A 160 17.70 -3.25 -10.03
N LEU A 161 18.51 -2.27 -9.60
CA LEU A 161 18.12 -1.31 -8.57
C LEU A 161 17.01 -0.37 -9.07
N ALA A 162 17.16 0.20 -10.27
CA ALA A 162 16.13 1.03 -10.90
C ALA A 162 14.80 0.28 -11.07
N ALA A 163 14.86 -0.97 -11.53
CA ALA A 163 13.71 -1.84 -11.69
C ALA A 163 13.05 -2.12 -10.34
N SER A 164 13.84 -2.35 -9.28
CA SER A 164 13.33 -2.57 -7.92
C SER A 164 12.59 -1.35 -7.37
N ASN A 165 13.08 -0.13 -7.62
CA ASN A 165 12.37 1.11 -7.27
C ASN A 165 11.04 1.23 -8.01
N THR A 166 11.02 0.91 -9.30
CA THR A 166 9.80 0.93 -10.12
C THR A 166 8.78 -0.10 -9.65
N ILE A 167 9.21 -1.34 -9.38
CA ILE A 167 8.36 -2.40 -8.85
C ILE A 167 7.79 -1.98 -7.50
N LEU A 168 8.62 -1.43 -6.60
CA LEU A 168 8.16 -0.95 -5.30
C LEU A 168 7.10 0.16 -5.46
N ALA A 169 7.26 1.08 -6.42
CA ALA A 169 6.27 2.11 -6.69
C ALA A 169 4.93 1.51 -7.13
N LEU A 170 4.93 0.54 -8.05
CA LEU A 170 3.71 -0.15 -8.51
C LEU A 170 3.01 -0.89 -7.37
N VAL A 171 3.78 -1.57 -6.52
CA VAL A 171 3.27 -2.27 -5.33
C VAL A 171 2.60 -1.29 -4.37
N LEU A 172 3.23 -0.15 -4.07
CA LEU A 172 2.68 0.87 -3.18
C LEU A 172 1.45 1.58 -3.77
N VAL A 173 1.42 1.83 -5.08
CA VAL A 173 0.20 2.30 -5.77
C VAL A 173 -0.92 1.28 -5.63
N GLY A 174 -0.62 -0.01 -5.78
CA GLY A 174 -1.60 -1.07 -5.55
C GLY A 174 -2.17 -1.05 -4.12
N VAL A 175 -1.35 -0.76 -3.11
CA VAL A 175 -1.84 -0.56 -1.73
C VAL A 175 -2.83 0.61 -1.67
N LEU A 176 -2.50 1.76 -2.26
CA LEU A 176 -3.42 2.91 -2.28
C LEU A 176 -4.74 2.60 -3.00
N VAL A 177 -4.68 1.89 -4.13
CA VAL A 177 -5.87 1.49 -4.89
C VAL A 177 -6.76 0.57 -4.05
N LEU A 178 -6.19 -0.40 -3.33
CA LEU A 178 -6.95 -1.29 -2.45
C LEU A 178 -7.56 -0.54 -1.26
N GLN A 179 -6.82 0.40 -0.66
CA GLN A 179 -7.32 1.23 0.43
C GLN A 179 -8.46 2.18 -0.05
N ALA A 180 -8.36 2.72 -1.25
CA ALA A 180 -9.43 3.50 -1.87
C ALA A 180 -10.65 2.64 -2.22
N GLY A 181 -10.42 1.41 -2.71
CA GLY A 181 -11.47 0.42 -2.97
C GLY A 181 -12.24 0.05 -1.70
N GLN A 182 -11.53 -0.17 -0.60
CA GLN A 182 -12.14 -0.39 0.71
C GLN A 182 -12.99 0.80 1.15
N TRP A 183 -12.48 2.03 1.02
CA TRP A 183 -13.23 3.24 1.36
C TRP A 183 -14.52 3.34 0.55
N TYR A 184 -14.46 3.05 -0.75
CA TYR A 184 -15.63 3.05 -1.63
C TYR A 184 -16.64 1.98 -1.24
N ALA A 185 -16.19 0.74 -0.99
CA ALA A 185 -17.03 -0.37 -0.56
C ALA A 185 -17.76 -0.06 0.75
N GLN A 186 -17.03 0.48 1.73
CA GLN A 186 -17.59 0.89 3.03
C GLN A 186 -18.60 2.05 2.89
N ARG A 187 -18.32 3.01 2.01
CA ARG A 187 -19.24 4.13 1.77
C ARG A 187 -20.56 3.64 1.17
N LYS A 188 -20.50 2.66 0.27
CA LYS A 188 -21.70 2.05 -0.31
C LYS A 188 -22.48 1.25 0.74
N GLU A 189 -21.82 0.42 1.54
CA GLU A 189 -22.44 -0.35 2.63
C GLU A 189 -23.14 0.57 3.64
N ALA A 190 -22.50 1.69 4.03
CA ALA A 190 -23.10 2.66 4.93
C ALA A 190 -24.36 3.33 4.36
N GLN A 191 -24.39 3.60 3.05
CA GLN A 191 -25.58 4.16 2.38
C GLN A 191 -26.74 3.15 2.35
N GLU A 192 -26.45 1.87 2.11
CA GLU A 192 -27.45 0.79 2.10
C GLU A 192 -28.06 0.59 3.50
N ILE A 193 -27.24 0.59 4.56
CA ILE A 193 -27.72 0.50 5.95
C ILE A 193 -28.61 1.69 6.31
N GLU A 194 -28.24 2.92 5.93
CA GLU A 194 -29.04 4.11 6.21
C GLU A 194 -30.43 4.04 5.54
N GLN A 195 -30.50 3.51 4.31
CA GLN A 195 -31.77 3.30 3.61
C GLN A 195 -32.63 2.23 4.31
N MET A 196 -32.02 1.13 4.75
CA MET A 196 -32.71 0.08 5.50
C MET A 196 -33.24 0.58 6.85
N ASP A 197 -32.45 1.38 7.58
CA ASP A 197 -32.86 1.96 8.86
C ASP A 197 -34.02 2.95 8.68
N LYS A 198 -33.97 3.82 7.65
CA LYS A 198 -35.09 4.73 7.31
C LYS A 198 -36.37 3.95 7.00
N ALA A 199 -36.29 2.91 6.16
CA ALA A 199 -37.44 2.07 5.83
C ALA A 199 -37.99 1.31 7.04
N ARG A 200 -37.13 0.91 7.98
CA ARG A 200 -37.53 0.25 9.23
C ARG A 200 -38.23 1.22 10.18
N ASP A 201 -37.73 2.45 10.30
CA ASP A 201 -38.33 3.49 11.13
C ASP A 201 -39.69 3.94 10.57
N GLU A 202 -39.82 4.06 9.25
CA GLU A 202 -41.10 4.32 8.58
C GLU A 202 -42.12 3.21 8.83
N LYS A 203 -41.72 1.94 8.67
CA LYS A 203 -42.58 0.79 8.97
C LYS A 203 -42.99 0.73 10.45
N LYS A 204 -42.09 1.10 11.37
CA LYS A 204 -42.38 1.13 12.80
C LYS A 204 -43.40 2.23 13.13
N LYS A 205 -43.21 3.45 12.60
CA LYS A 205 -44.16 4.56 12.75
C LYS A 205 -45.54 4.23 12.18
N ALA A 206 -45.61 3.58 11.02
CA ALA A 206 -46.88 3.15 10.41
C ALA A 206 -47.62 2.11 11.28
N ARG A 207 -46.89 1.17 11.90
CA ARG A 207 -47.47 0.16 12.79
C ARG A 207 -47.99 0.75 14.11
N GLU A 208 -47.29 1.75 14.65
CA GLU A 208 -47.70 2.48 15.85
C GLU A 208 -48.95 3.35 15.60
N GLN A 209 -49.05 3.98 14.42
CA GLN A 209 -50.24 4.76 14.02
C GLN A 209 -51.46 3.87 13.74
N GLY A 210 -51.28 2.70 13.13
CA GLY A 210 -52.38 1.75 12.85
C GLY A 210 -52.92 1.04 14.10
N GLY A 211 -52.09 0.81 15.12
CA GLY A 211 -52.50 0.18 16.38
C GLY A 211 -53.34 1.06 17.29
N SER A 212 -53.26 2.39 17.14
CA SER A 212 -54.04 3.33 17.96
C SER A 212 -55.51 3.46 17.51
N ALA A 213 -55.86 3.03 16.30
CA ALA A 213 -57.22 3.16 15.75
C ALA A 213 -58.17 2.03 16.16
N THR A 214 -57.69 0.94 16.76
CA THR A 214 -58.49 -0.28 17.02
C THR A 214 -58.96 -0.44 18.48
N HIS A 215 -58.63 0.49 19.39
CA HIS A 215 -58.96 0.37 20.83
C HIS A 215 -59.99 1.41 21.31
N GLY A 216 -60.99 1.73 20.48
CA GLY A 216 -61.95 2.78 20.81
C GLY A 216 -63.28 2.69 20.07
N ASN A 217 -63.99 1.56 20.12
CA ASN A 217 -65.45 1.59 20.05
C ASN A 217 -66.07 0.28 20.54
N HIS A 218 -66.39 0.20 21.83
CA HIS A 218 -67.37 -0.78 22.33
C HIS A 218 -68.69 -0.02 22.54
N PRO A 219 -69.70 -0.17 21.66
CA PRO A 219 -70.99 0.47 21.87
C PRO A 219 -71.68 -0.22 23.05
N THR A 220 -71.83 0.49 24.16
CA THR A 220 -72.63 0.04 25.30
C THR A 220 -74.10 0.03 24.87
N LEU A 221 -74.65 -1.15 24.58
CA LEU A 221 -76.08 -1.34 24.35
C LEU A 221 -76.86 -0.92 25.60
N GLY A 222 -77.73 0.08 25.45
CA GLY A 222 -78.65 0.53 26.47
C GLY A 222 -79.63 -0.56 26.89
N LYS A 223 -79.71 -0.81 28.20
CA LYS A 223 -80.87 -1.49 28.80
C LYS A 223 -81.95 -0.46 29.11
N LYS A 224 -83.02 -0.50 28.31
CA LYS A 224 -84.35 0.05 28.62
C LYS A 224 -85.21 -1.08 29.22
N LYS A 225 -86.14 -0.69 30.09
CA LYS A 225 -87.17 -1.49 30.82
C LYS A 225 -86.64 -2.19 32.07
N GLN A 226 -87.33 -2.18 33.21
CA GLN A 226 -88.75 -1.95 33.49
C GLN A 226 -88.90 -1.48 34.94
#